data_AF-A0A3E5GGI4-F1
#
_entry.id   AF-A0A3E5GGI4-F1
#
_cell.length_a   1.000
_cell.length_b   1.000
_cell.length_c   1.000
_cell.angle_alpha   90.00
_cell.angle_beta   90.00
_cell.angle_gamma   90.00
#
_symmetry.space_group_name_H-M   'P 1'
#
loop_
_entity.id
_entity.type
_entity.pdbx_description
1 polymer ?
#
loop_
_entity_poly.entity_id
_entity_poly.type
_entity_poly.pdbx_seq_one_letter_code
_entity_poly.pdbx_strand_id
1 'polypeptide(L)'
;MIMKYDKMVAITQAESQRKMNIAKNTISDMLKNMERITVAELVKRTGLSRGFFYKNELIRREMDDAIHRQEAIFKNRHPVAMDRKLENSVIELKIELLKAKAENEKLAEQNQELKRKNELLQQELEKLNKRVSRKEISVLKKL
;
A
#
# COMPACT_ATOMS: atom_id res chain seq x y z
N MET A 1 -33.23 -2.06 -60.56
CA MET A 1 -33.62 -1.57 -59.23
C MET A 1 -32.60 -2.03 -58.16
N ILE A 2 -31.29 -1.84 -58.41
CA ILE A 2 -30.19 -2.44 -57.62
C ILE A 2 -29.55 -1.42 -56.66
N MET A 3 -29.47 -0.14 -57.06
CA MET A 3 -28.83 0.95 -56.30
C MET A 3 -29.41 1.25 -54.90
N LYS A 4 -30.67 0.91 -54.62
CA LYS A 4 -31.28 1.17 -53.30
C LYS A 4 -30.80 0.16 -52.24
N TYR A 5 -30.59 -1.08 -52.63
CA TYR A 5 -30.12 -2.13 -51.73
C TYR A 5 -28.64 -1.96 -51.38
N ASP A 6 -27.81 -1.69 -52.39
CA ASP A 6 -26.37 -1.45 -52.18
C ASP A 6 -26.10 -0.26 -51.26
N LYS A 7 -26.88 0.83 -51.40
CA LYS A 7 -26.81 1.98 -50.49
C LYS A 7 -27.20 1.61 -49.06
N MET A 8 -28.25 0.81 -48.88
CA MET A 8 -28.65 0.34 -47.54
C MET A 8 -27.59 -0.55 -46.89
N VAL A 9 -26.98 -1.46 -47.66
CA VAL A 9 -25.89 -2.31 -47.19
C VAL A 9 -24.68 -1.46 -46.78
N ALA A 10 -24.28 -0.49 -47.62
CA ALA A 10 -23.16 0.41 -47.33
C ALA A 10 -23.38 1.24 -46.05
N ILE A 11 -24.60 1.79 -45.87
CA ILE A 11 -24.95 2.55 -44.66
C ILE A 11 -24.87 1.64 -43.41
N THR A 12 -25.44 0.42 -43.51
CA THR A 12 -25.42 -0.54 -42.40
C THR A 12 -24.01 -0.96 -42.01
N GLN A 13 -23.14 -1.17 -43.01
CA GLN A 13 -21.74 -1.55 -42.80
C GLN A 13 -20.94 -0.39 -42.19
N ALA A 14 -21.16 0.84 -42.64
CA ALA A 14 -20.54 2.03 -42.07
C ALA A 14 -20.94 2.24 -40.60
N GLU A 15 -22.21 2.06 -40.27
CA GLU A 15 -22.69 2.12 -38.89
C GLU A 15 -22.08 1.02 -38.02
N SER A 16 -21.99 -0.21 -38.54
CA SER A 16 -21.35 -1.32 -37.84
C SER A 16 -19.89 -1.01 -37.53
N GLN A 17 -19.15 -0.50 -38.51
CA GLN A 17 -17.75 -0.12 -38.34
C GLN A 17 -17.57 1.00 -37.30
N ARG A 18 -18.46 2.01 -37.32
CA ARG A 18 -18.45 3.07 -36.31
C ARG A 18 -18.65 2.52 -34.90
N LYS A 19 -19.63 1.63 -34.70
CA LYS A 19 -19.88 0.97 -33.41
C LYS A 19 -18.68 0.13 -32.96
N MET A 20 -18.03 -0.57 -33.88
CA MET A 20 -16.81 -1.33 -33.60
C MET A 20 -15.66 -0.43 -33.13
N ASN A 21 -15.42 0.69 -33.81
CA ASN A 21 -14.36 1.62 -33.45
C ASN A 21 -14.58 2.24 -32.06
N ILE A 22 -15.82 2.63 -31.75
CA ILE A 22 -16.19 3.16 -30.42
C ILE A 22 -15.91 2.13 -29.33
N ALA A 23 -16.31 0.87 -29.53
CA ALA A 23 -16.08 -0.20 -28.58
C ALA A 23 -14.58 -0.47 -28.36
N LYS A 24 -13.79 -0.58 -29.43
CA LYS A 24 -12.34 -0.81 -29.35
C LYS A 24 -11.60 0.31 -28.64
N ASN A 25 -11.94 1.56 -28.97
CA ASN A 25 -11.32 2.72 -28.33
C ASN A 25 -11.64 2.74 -26.83
N THR A 26 -12.90 2.47 -26.46
CA THR A 26 -13.31 2.45 -25.05
C THR A 26 -12.61 1.33 -24.27
N ILE A 27 -12.49 0.12 -24.84
CA ILE A 27 -11.73 -0.98 -24.23
C ILE A 27 -10.25 -0.57 -24.05
N SER A 28 -9.65 0.04 -25.06
CA SER A 28 -8.25 0.50 -25.01
C SER A 28 -8.04 1.59 -23.96
N ASP A 29 -8.96 2.53 -23.83
CA ASP A 29 -8.89 3.60 -22.84
C ASP A 29 -9.07 3.06 -21.42
N MET A 30 -10.00 2.14 -21.21
CA MET A 30 -10.17 1.46 -19.92
C MET A 30 -8.93 0.62 -19.53
N LEU A 31 -8.27 -0.01 -20.52
CA LEU A 31 -6.99 -0.69 -20.30
C LEU A 31 -5.90 0.29 -19.86
N LYS A 32 -5.74 1.43 -20.56
CA LYS A 32 -4.74 2.46 -20.22
C LYS A 32 -4.96 3.04 -18.82
N ASN A 33 -6.22 3.28 -18.46
CA ASN A 33 -6.60 3.87 -17.18
C ASN A 33 -6.66 2.84 -16.03
N MET A 34 -6.32 1.57 -16.29
CA MET A 34 -6.37 0.48 -15.30
C MET A 34 -7.77 0.30 -14.67
N GLU A 35 -8.81 0.63 -15.42
CA GLU A 35 -10.21 0.51 -14.99
C GLU A 35 -10.74 -0.88 -15.30
N ARG A 36 -11.49 -1.48 -14.37
CA ARG A 36 -12.02 -2.84 -14.56
C ARG A 36 -12.97 -2.91 -15.76
N ILE A 37 -12.63 -3.74 -16.73
CA ILE A 37 -13.43 -3.94 -17.93
C ILE A 37 -14.60 -4.86 -17.61
N THR A 38 -15.81 -4.35 -17.84
CA THR A 38 -17.06 -5.12 -17.73
C THR A 38 -18.02 -4.70 -18.83
N VAL A 39 -18.90 -5.62 -19.25
CA VAL A 39 -19.94 -5.30 -20.24
C VAL A 39 -20.86 -4.18 -19.74
N ALA A 40 -21.16 -4.14 -18.44
CA ALA A 40 -22.00 -3.09 -17.86
C ALA A 40 -21.39 -1.69 -18.04
N GLU A 41 -20.08 -1.56 -17.78
CA GLU A 41 -19.38 -0.29 -17.91
C GLU A 41 -19.17 0.10 -19.37
N LEU A 42 -18.86 -0.86 -20.25
CA LEU A 42 -18.77 -0.63 -21.69
C LEU A 42 -20.09 -0.14 -22.28
N VAL A 43 -21.23 -0.73 -21.88
CA VAL A 43 -22.56 -0.27 -22.29
C VAL A 43 -22.82 1.16 -21.82
N LYS A 44 -22.46 1.49 -20.58
CA LYS A 44 -22.65 2.82 -20.00
C LYS A 44 -21.85 3.90 -20.74
N ARG A 45 -20.62 3.60 -21.16
CA ARG A 45 -19.72 4.55 -21.83
C ARG A 45 -19.98 4.68 -23.33
N THR A 46 -20.29 3.57 -23.99
CA THR A 46 -20.46 3.55 -25.45
C THR A 46 -21.90 3.78 -25.90
N GLY A 47 -22.88 3.56 -25.02
CA GLY A 47 -24.30 3.54 -25.36
C GLY A 47 -24.71 2.35 -26.23
N LEU A 48 -23.81 1.40 -26.48
CA LEU A 48 -24.08 0.21 -27.30
C LEU A 48 -24.83 -0.84 -26.48
N SER A 49 -25.64 -1.67 -27.15
CA SER A 49 -26.40 -2.72 -26.47
C SER A 49 -25.48 -3.82 -25.95
N ARG A 50 -25.87 -4.47 -24.85
CA ARG A 50 -25.18 -5.67 -24.35
C ARG A 50 -25.01 -6.74 -25.44
N GLY A 51 -26.04 -6.92 -26.27
CA GLY A 51 -26.02 -7.86 -27.38
C GLY A 51 -24.93 -7.57 -28.42
N PHE A 52 -24.55 -6.30 -28.63
CA PHE A 52 -23.45 -5.94 -29.51
C PHE A 52 -22.11 -6.53 -29.01
N PHE A 53 -21.85 -6.45 -27.71
CA PHE A 53 -20.63 -6.97 -27.09
C PHE A 53 -20.57 -8.50 -27.06
N TYR A 54 -21.72 -9.18 -27.00
CA TYR A 54 -21.76 -10.65 -27.02
C TYR A 54 -21.77 -11.25 -28.42
N LYS A 55 -22.47 -10.62 -29.38
CA LYS A 55 -22.68 -11.19 -30.72
C LYS A 55 -21.54 -10.89 -31.70
N ASN A 56 -20.81 -9.79 -31.51
CA ASN A 56 -19.68 -9.45 -32.37
C ASN A 56 -18.40 -10.15 -31.86
N GLU A 57 -18.00 -11.25 -32.51
CA GLU A 57 -16.85 -12.06 -32.10
C GLU A 57 -15.53 -11.30 -32.03
N LEU A 58 -15.35 -10.27 -32.85
CA LEU A 58 -14.12 -9.47 -32.84
C LEU A 58 -14.04 -8.61 -31.57
N ILE A 59 -15.16 -7.98 -31.20
CA ILE A 59 -15.25 -7.18 -29.97
C ILE A 59 -15.22 -8.08 -28.74
N ARG A 60 -15.87 -9.24 -28.81
CA ARG A 60 -15.84 -10.22 -27.73
C ARG A 60 -14.42 -10.71 -27.45
N ARG A 61 -13.67 -11.11 -28.48
CA ARG A 61 -12.25 -11.50 -28.34
C ARG A 61 -11.41 -10.38 -27.75
N GLU A 62 -11.53 -9.16 -28.27
CA GLU A 62 -10.79 -7.99 -27.75
C GLU A 62 -11.11 -7.75 -26.26
N MET A 63 -12.38 -7.88 -25.88
CA MET A 63 -12.82 -7.72 -24.50
C MET A 63 -12.30 -8.84 -23.60
N ASP A 64 -12.38 -10.10 -24.04
CA ASP A 64 -11.91 -11.26 -23.28
C ASP A 64 -10.38 -11.19 -23.10
N ASP A 65 -9.63 -10.81 -24.14
CA ASP A 65 -8.19 -10.57 -24.07
C ASP A 65 -7.85 -9.44 -23.09
N ALA A 66 -8.61 -8.35 -23.13
CA ALA A 66 -8.44 -7.22 -22.22
C ALA A 66 -8.74 -7.62 -20.76
N ILE A 67 -9.78 -8.43 -20.54
CA ILE A 67 -10.12 -8.98 -19.23
C ILE A 67 -9.01 -9.91 -18.74
N HIS A 68 -8.49 -10.81 -19.56
CA HIS A 68 -7.40 -11.70 -19.16
C HIS A 68 -6.10 -10.96 -18.82
N ARG A 69 -5.74 -9.91 -19.58
CA ARG A 69 -4.62 -9.02 -19.24
C ARG A 69 -4.81 -8.36 -17.87
N GLN A 70 -6.05 -7.94 -17.58
CA GLN A 70 -6.42 -7.37 -16.30
C GLN A 70 -6.48 -8.41 -15.17
N GLU A 71 -6.89 -9.65 -15.43
CA GLU A 71 -6.98 -10.71 -14.42
C GLU A 71 -5.63 -11.03 -13.78
N ALA A 72 -4.52 -10.98 -14.52
CA ALA A 72 -3.19 -11.14 -13.94
C ALA A 72 -2.86 -10.02 -12.93
N ILE A 73 -3.31 -8.79 -13.22
CA ILE A 73 -3.12 -7.60 -12.39
C ILE A 73 -4.06 -7.61 -11.18
N PHE A 74 -5.32 -8.01 -11.38
CA PHE A 74 -6.35 -8.00 -10.34
C PHE A 74 -6.39 -9.28 -9.49
N LYS A 75 -5.87 -10.44 -9.96
CA LYS A 75 -5.66 -11.63 -9.12
C LYS A 75 -4.71 -11.34 -7.96
N ASN A 76 -3.68 -10.53 -8.21
CA ASN A 76 -2.77 -10.03 -7.17
C ASN A 76 -3.41 -8.93 -6.29
N ARG A 77 -4.59 -8.43 -6.68
CA ARG A 77 -5.41 -7.47 -5.91
C ARG A 77 -6.72 -8.11 -5.44
N HIS A 78 -6.74 -9.40 -5.12
CA HIS A 78 -7.91 -9.99 -4.47
C HIS A 78 -8.11 -9.33 -3.09
N PRO A 79 -9.18 -8.55 -2.84
CA PRO A 79 -9.31 -7.75 -1.62
C PRO A 79 -10.26 -8.39 -0.58
N VAL A 80 -10.35 -9.72 -0.46
CA VAL A 80 -11.34 -10.35 0.46
C VAL A 80 -10.78 -11.47 1.33
N ALA A 81 -9.48 -11.76 1.24
CA ALA A 81 -8.80 -12.67 2.16
C ALA A 81 -7.34 -12.24 2.37
N MET A 82 -7.09 -10.93 2.56
CA MET A 82 -5.94 -10.55 3.38
C MET A 82 -6.24 -11.15 4.76
N ASP A 83 -5.61 -12.29 4.99
CA ASP A 83 -5.85 -13.25 6.05
C ASP A 83 -6.20 -12.55 7.37
N ARG A 84 -7.33 -12.89 7.99
CA ARG A 84 -7.60 -12.54 9.41
C ARG A 84 -6.39 -12.87 10.30
N LYS A 85 -5.62 -13.90 9.94
CA LYS A 85 -4.35 -14.22 10.59
C LYS A 85 -3.32 -13.09 10.48
N LEU A 86 -3.17 -12.48 9.31
CA LEU A 86 -2.26 -11.37 9.08
C LEU A 86 -2.74 -10.09 9.78
N GLU A 87 -4.06 -9.82 9.78
CA GLU A 87 -4.64 -8.73 10.56
C GLU A 87 -4.40 -8.92 12.07
N ASN A 88 -4.64 -10.13 12.58
CA ASN A 88 -4.36 -10.49 13.97
C ASN A 88 -2.87 -10.36 14.29
N SER A 89 -1.97 -10.83 13.42
CA SER A 89 -0.52 -10.68 13.60
C SER A 89 -0.10 -9.22 13.60
N VAL A 90 -0.70 -8.37 12.76
CA VAL A 90 -0.41 -6.92 12.77
C VAL A 90 -0.88 -6.27 14.08
N ILE A 91 -2.02 -6.70 14.62
CA ILE A 91 -2.53 -6.22 15.92
C ILE A 91 -1.62 -6.69 17.06
N GLU A 92 -1.24 -7.96 17.08
CA GLU A 92 -0.32 -8.54 18.07
C GLU A 92 1.03 -7.83 18.05
N LEU A 93 1.62 -7.65 16.87
CA LEU A 93 2.88 -6.92 16.70
C LEU A 93 2.79 -5.47 17.16
N LYS A 94 1.65 -4.80 16.94
CA LYS A 94 1.43 -3.44 17.47
C LYS A 94 1.37 -3.42 18.99
N ILE A 95 0.72 -4.41 19.62
CA ILE A 95 0.66 -4.52 21.08
C ILE A 95 2.06 -4.77 21.65
N GLU A 96 2.83 -5.69 21.06
CA GLU A 96 4.21 -5.96 21.47
C GLU A 96 5.10 -4.73 21.31
N LEU A 97 4.96 -4.00 20.19
CA LEU A 97 5.71 -2.77 19.95
C LEU A 97 5.40 -1.71 21.03
N LEU A 98 4.13 -1.56 21.43
CA LEU A 98 3.74 -0.62 22.48
C LEU A 98 4.30 -1.03 23.85
N LYS A 99 4.25 -2.33 24.19
CA LYS A 99 4.85 -2.86 25.44
C LYS A 99 6.36 -2.62 25.47
N ALA A 100 7.05 -2.96 24.39
CA ALA A 100 8.50 -2.76 24.27
C ALA A 100 8.89 -1.28 24.36
N LYS A 101 8.09 -0.37 23.79
CA LYS A 101 8.31 1.08 23.94
C LYS A 101 8.15 1.54 25.38
N ALA A 102 7.10 1.10 26.08
CA ALA A 102 6.87 1.46 27.47
C ALA A 102 7.98 0.93 28.39
N GLU A 103 8.46 -0.29 28.16
CA GLU A 103 9.60 -0.85 28.89
C GLU A 103 10.89 -0.08 28.61
N ASN A 104 11.15 0.29 27.36
CA ASN A 104 12.31 1.10 27.00
C ASN A 104 12.29 2.47 27.69
N GLU A 105 11.13 3.12 27.76
CA GLU A 105 10.97 4.40 28.45
C GLU A 105 11.27 4.27 29.95
N LYS A 106 10.72 3.24 30.60
CA LYS A 106 10.99 2.95 32.01
C LYS A 106 12.47 2.65 32.27
N LEU A 107 13.11 1.87 31.41
CA LEU A 107 14.55 1.57 31.51
C LEU A 107 15.40 2.82 31.28
N ALA A 108 14.98 3.72 30.39
CA ALA A 108 15.67 4.99 30.16
C ALA A 108 15.61 5.90 31.39
N GLU A 109 14.45 6.00 32.04
CA GLU A 109 14.28 6.74 33.31
C GLU A 109 15.17 6.16 34.42
N GLN A 110 15.15 4.84 34.61
CA GLN A 110 15.99 4.17 35.60
C GLN A 110 17.48 4.38 35.34
N ASN A 111 17.91 4.31 34.09
CA ASN A 111 19.29 4.60 33.70
C ASN A 111 19.68 6.04 34.00
N GLN A 112 18.78 7.00 33.78
CA GLN A 112 19.04 8.40 34.10
C GLN A 112 19.18 8.61 35.61
N GLU A 113 18.32 7.98 36.41
CA GLU A 113 18.39 8.06 37.87
C GLU A 113 19.69 7.44 38.41
N LEU A 114 20.07 6.27 37.91
CA LEU A 114 21.34 5.62 38.27
C LEU A 114 22.55 6.46 37.90
N LYS A 115 22.54 7.11 36.72
CA LYS A 115 23.61 8.05 36.33
C LYS A 115 23.74 9.20 37.32
N ARG A 116 22.63 9.84 37.72
CA ARG A 116 22.64 10.91 38.74
C ARG A 116 23.19 10.42 40.08
N LYS A 117 22.77 9.25 40.54
CA LYS A 117 23.29 8.65 41.80
C LYS A 117 24.79 8.38 41.72
N ASN A 118 25.27 7.85 40.59
CA ASN A 118 26.69 7.62 40.37
C ASN A 118 27.51 8.93 40.38
N GLU A 119 27.02 9.99 39.75
CA GLU A 119 27.68 11.30 39.78
C GLU A 119 27.78 11.85 41.20
N LEU A 120 26.71 11.75 42.00
CA LEU A 120 26.73 12.18 43.40
C LEU A 120 27.75 11.39 44.23
N LEU A 121 27.75 10.07 44.10
CA LEU A 121 28.70 9.20 44.79
C LEU A 121 30.16 9.49 44.39
N GLN A 122 30.41 9.76 43.11
CA GLN A 122 31.74 10.18 42.65
C GLN A 122 32.19 11.50 43.29
N GLN A 123 31.29 12.48 43.39
CA GLN A 123 31.60 13.76 44.07
C GLN A 123 31.87 13.57 45.56
N GLU A 124 31.13 12.68 46.24
CA GLU A 124 31.37 12.37 47.65
C GLU A 124 32.72 11.66 47.87
N LEU A 125 33.04 10.69 47.01
CA LEU A 125 34.36 10.02 47.03
C LEU A 125 35.49 11.01 46.81
N GLU A 126 35.36 11.94 45.88
CA GLU A 126 36.39 12.95 45.62
C GLU A 126 36.57 13.90 46.82
N LYS A 127 35.48 14.32 47.46
CA LYS A 127 35.52 15.13 48.69
C LYS A 127 36.19 14.37 49.83
N LEU A 128 35.89 13.09 49.98
CA LEU A 128 36.47 12.25 51.03
C LEU A 128 37.96 12.04 50.80
N ASN A 129 38.37 11.73 49.57
CA ASN A 129 39.79 11.61 49.19
C ASN A 129 40.55 12.90 49.48
N LYS A 130 40.02 14.08 49.10
CA LYS A 130 40.64 15.37 49.44
C LYS A 130 40.81 15.58 50.95
N ARG A 131 39.83 15.13 51.77
CA ARG A 131 39.92 15.21 53.24
C ARG A 131 40.97 14.26 53.81
N VAL A 132 41.06 13.04 53.29
CA VAL A 132 42.07 12.05 53.68
C VAL A 132 43.47 12.56 53.35
N SER A 133 43.71 13.03 52.11
CA SER A 133 45.02 13.56 51.72
C SER A 133 45.45 14.75 52.57
N ARG A 134 44.53 15.65 52.93
CA ARG A 134 44.83 16.76 53.87
C ARG A 134 45.23 16.26 55.26
N LYS A 135 44.56 15.23 55.78
CA LYS A 135 44.89 14.62 57.07
C LYS A 135 46.25 13.93 57.03
N GLU A 136 46.54 13.18 55.98
CA GLU A 136 47.85 12.53 55.76
C GLU A 136 48.98 13.56 55.77
N ILE A 137 48.85 14.65 55.00
CA ILE A 137 49.82 15.75 54.99
C ILE A 137 49.98 16.37 56.39
N SER A 138 48.88 16.56 57.13
CA SER A 138 48.94 17.10 58.49
C SER A 138 49.65 16.18 59.49
N VAL A 139 49.55 14.86 59.33
CA VAL A 139 50.24 13.88 60.17
C VAL A 139 51.74 13.88 59.84
N LEU A 140 52.09 13.87 58.56
CA LEU A 140 53.49 13.92 58.11
C LEU A 140 54.23 15.18 58.57
N LYS A 141 53.55 16.33 58.69
CA LYS A 141 54.14 17.57 59.22
C LYS A 141 54.40 17.58 60.73
N LYS A 142 53.85 16.62 61.47
CA LYS A 142 54.02 16.52 62.94
C LYS A 142 55.11 15.53 63.36
N LEU A 143 55.67 14.78 62.39
CA LEU A 143 56.86 13.95 62.55
C LEU A 143 58.10 14.80 62.25
#